data_AF-A0AAJ6Z292-F1
#
_entry.id   AF-A0AAJ6Z292-F1
#
_cell.length_a   1.000
_cell.length_b   1.000
_cell.length_c   1.000
_cell.angle_alpha   90.00
_cell.angle_beta   90.00
_cell.angle_gamma   90.00
#
_symmetry.space_group_name_H-M   'P 1'
#
loop_
_entity.id
_entity.type
_entity.pdbx_description
1 polymer ?
#
loop_
_entity_poly.entity_id
_entity_poly.type
_entity_poly.pdbx_seq_one_letter_code
_entity_poly.pdbx_strand_id
1 'polypeptide(L)'
;MWKLEMPTTYFLGYRLKIGIVVIVIMVLGFFNESQGTAHYGEDSVGSFPYFEYNVPRNVTTVVGQTAFLHCRVEQLGDKAVSWIRKRDLHILTAGILTYTSDQRFQVIRPDKSENWTLQIKFPQERDAGIYECQVNTEPKMSLAFQLNVVGEHPAAMQHGNANTASPCALSVNLLISLYCTIATLYTSTIDGFR
;
A
#
# COMPACT_ATOMS: atom_id res chain seq x y z
N MET A 1 -12.95 3.15 36.78
CA MET A 1 -14.37 2.74 36.64
C MET A 1 -15.15 3.91 36.04
N TRP A 2 -15.21 3.99 34.70
CA TRP A 2 -16.23 4.77 33.99
C TRP A 2 -16.67 3.91 32.82
N LYS A 3 -17.70 3.11 33.10
CA LYS A 3 -18.40 2.27 32.15
C LYS A 3 -19.45 3.17 31.49
N LEU A 4 -19.37 3.39 30.20
CA LEU A 4 -20.49 3.93 29.42
C LEU A 4 -20.84 2.88 28.37
N GLU A 5 -21.73 1.96 28.78
CA GLU A 5 -22.52 1.16 27.85
C GLU A 5 -23.47 2.11 27.11
N MET A 6 -23.34 2.19 25.79
CA MET A 6 -24.32 2.88 24.94
C MET A 6 -25.22 1.83 24.25
N PRO A 7 -26.56 2.04 24.22
CA PRO A 7 -27.52 1.05 23.74
C PRO A 7 -27.56 0.92 22.21
N THR A 8 -27.79 -0.32 21.76
CA THR A 8 -27.70 -0.86 20.39
C THR A 8 -28.76 -0.35 19.38
N THR A 9 -29.53 0.69 19.69
CA THR A 9 -30.66 1.15 18.85
C THR A 9 -30.36 2.36 17.97
N TYR A 10 -29.21 3.01 18.11
CA TYR A 10 -28.85 4.21 17.34
C TYR A 10 -28.24 3.94 15.96
N PHE A 11 -27.95 2.69 15.57
CA PHE A 11 -27.10 2.42 14.41
C PHE A 11 -27.79 2.45 13.02
N LEU A 12 -29.12 2.55 12.94
CA LEU A 12 -29.82 2.53 11.64
C LEU A 12 -30.19 3.91 11.05
N GLY A 13 -29.99 5.01 11.78
CA GLY A 13 -30.44 6.35 11.36
C GLY A 13 -29.35 7.34 10.91
N TYR A 14 -28.06 7.04 11.10
CA TYR A 14 -26.98 8.02 10.90
C TYR A 14 -26.32 7.99 9.51
N ARG A 15 -26.56 6.93 8.72
CA ARG A 15 -25.92 6.77 7.41
C ARG A 15 -26.41 7.80 6.35
N LEU A 16 -27.56 8.44 6.57
CA LEU A 16 -28.12 9.47 5.67
C LEU A 16 -28.01 10.91 6.22
N LYS A 17 -27.80 11.10 7.53
CA LYS A 17 -27.63 12.44 8.13
C LYS A 17 -26.18 12.96 8.05
N ILE A 18 -25.20 12.06 8.01
CA ILE A 18 -23.78 12.45 7.91
C ILE A 18 -23.49 13.16 6.58
N GLY A 19 -24.11 12.74 5.47
CA GLY A 19 -23.94 13.39 4.16
C GLY A 19 -24.49 14.81 4.10
N ILE A 20 -25.60 15.09 4.80
CA ILE A 20 -26.21 16.43 4.86
C ILE A 20 -25.39 17.36 5.76
N VAL A 21 -24.84 16.86 6.87
CA VAL A 21 -24.00 17.65 7.78
C VAL A 21 -22.70 18.13 7.11
N VAL A 22 -22.11 17.33 6.20
CA VAL A 22 -20.92 17.73 5.43
C VAL A 22 -21.23 18.84 4.42
N ILE A 23 -22.40 18.81 3.77
CA ILE A 23 -22.84 19.87 2.85
C ILE A 23 -23.17 21.15 3.62
N VAL A 24 -23.79 21.03 4.80
CA VAL A 24 -24.10 22.20 5.65
C VAL A 24 -22.83 22.86 6.21
N ILE A 25 -21.77 22.10 6.52
CA ILE A 25 -20.47 22.67 6.93
C ILE A 25 -19.75 23.37 5.76
N MET A 26 -19.91 22.86 4.53
CA MET A 26 -19.36 23.50 3.32
C MET A 26 -20.12 24.75 2.89
N VAL A 27 -21.43 24.86 3.19
CA VAL A 27 -22.27 26.02 2.79
C VAL A 27 -22.40 27.06 3.91
N LEU A 28 -22.30 26.68 5.19
CA LEU A 28 -22.27 27.64 6.33
C LEU A 28 -20.86 28.11 6.71
N GLY A 29 -19.81 27.62 6.03
CA GLY A 29 -18.44 28.11 6.19
C GLY A 29 -18.12 29.41 5.43
N PHE A 30 -19.05 29.91 4.60
CA PHE A 30 -18.87 31.12 3.80
C PHE A 30 -19.75 32.28 4.30
N PHE A 31 -19.64 32.69 5.56
CA PHE A 31 -19.88 34.08 5.98
C PHE A 31 -19.34 34.25 7.39
N ASN A 32 -18.08 34.65 7.50
CA ASN A 32 -17.69 35.51 8.62
C ASN A 32 -16.56 36.45 8.16
N GLU A 33 -16.97 37.53 7.50
CA GLU A 33 -16.20 38.75 7.35
C GLU A 33 -16.88 39.80 8.23
N SER A 34 -16.42 39.97 9.48
CA SER A 34 -16.55 41.24 10.21
C SER A 34 -15.52 41.30 11.34
N GLN A 35 -14.39 41.94 11.03
CA GLN A 35 -13.45 42.74 11.84
C GLN A 35 -13.40 42.53 13.38
N GLY A 36 -12.20 42.22 13.90
CA GLY A 36 -11.92 42.33 15.33
C GLY A 36 -10.47 42.02 15.73
N THR A 37 -9.64 43.07 15.78
CA THR A 37 -8.30 43.17 16.40
C THR A 37 -7.24 42.15 15.97
N ALA A 38 -6.25 42.62 15.19
CA ALA A 38 -4.97 41.95 15.02
C ALA A 38 -4.22 41.93 16.37
N HIS A 39 -4.51 40.92 17.19
CA HIS A 39 -3.47 40.35 18.04
C HIS A 39 -2.56 39.55 17.11
N TYR A 40 -1.45 40.16 16.66
CA TYR A 40 -0.26 39.39 16.38
C TYR A 40 0.14 38.74 17.71
N GLY A 41 -0.47 37.59 18.01
CA GLY A 41 0.17 36.64 18.88
C GLY A 41 1.53 36.39 18.25
N GLU A 42 2.57 36.52 19.06
CA GLU A 42 3.95 36.20 18.72
C GLU A 42 3.99 34.84 18.01
N ASP A 43 3.88 34.83 16.68
CA ASP A 43 4.19 33.69 15.83
C ASP A 43 5.69 33.51 15.98
N SER A 44 6.08 32.79 17.03
CA SER A 44 7.40 32.18 17.17
C SER A 44 7.73 31.61 15.80
N VAL A 45 8.72 32.17 15.09
CA VAL A 45 9.12 31.81 13.70
C VAL A 45 8.75 30.36 13.40
N GLY A 46 7.53 30.18 12.89
CA GLY A 46 6.77 28.97 13.09
C GLY A 46 7.13 28.01 12.00
N SER A 47 7.94 27.01 12.32
CA SER A 47 8.49 26.17 11.27
C SER A 47 7.38 25.42 10.54
N PHE A 48 7.39 25.53 9.21
CA PHE A 48 6.36 24.95 8.35
C PHE A 48 6.59 23.44 8.18
N PRO A 49 5.53 22.61 8.21
CA PRO A 49 5.71 21.17 8.08
C PRO A 49 6.33 20.81 6.75
N TYR A 50 7.18 19.78 6.74
CA TYR A 50 7.79 19.28 5.52
C TYR A 50 7.89 17.75 5.54
N PHE A 51 7.85 17.16 4.36
CA PHE A 51 8.04 15.72 4.20
C PHE A 51 9.52 15.38 4.22
N GLU A 52 9.86 14.27 4.87
CA GLU A 52 11.16 13.66 4.65
C GLU A 52 11.12 12.75 3.41
N TYR A 53 12.05 12.99 2.48
CA TYR A 53 12.12 12.26 1.20
C TYR A 53 13.05 11.04 1.25
N ASN A 54 13.76 10.80 2.35
CA ASN A 54 14.66 9.66 2.57
C ASN A 54 13.90 8.36 2.90
N VAL A 55 12.65 8.25 2.46
CA VAL A 55 11.76 7.12 2.74
C VAL A 55 11.33 6.50 1.41
N PRO A 56 11.35 5.15 1.27
CA PRO A 56 10.93 4.50 0.04
C PRO A 56 9.49 4.83 -0.33
N ARG A 57 9.30 5.41 -1.53
CA ARG A 57 7.98 5.73 -2.09
C ARG A 57 7.44 4.63 -2.99
N ASN A 58 8.27 3.68 -3.38
CA ASN A 58 7.89 2.51 -4.16
C ASN A 58 8.07 1.27 -3.29
N VAL A 59 6.96 0.73 -2.82
CA VAL A 59 6.93 -0.38 -1.88
C VAL A 59 6.36 -1.60 -2.59
N THR A 60 7.13 -2.67 -2.65
CA THR A 60 6.68 -3.96 -3.17
C THR A 60 6.49 -4.92 -2.01
N THR A 61 5.32 -5.54 -1.95
CA THR A 61 5.00 -6.59 -0.99
C THR A 61 4.48 -7.82 -1.72
N VAL A 62 4.47 -8.94 -1.03
CA VAL A 62 3.85 -10.18 -1.51
C VAL A 62 2.37 -10.21 -1.06
N VAL A 63 1.50 -10.84 -1.85
CA VAL A 63 0.10 -11.09 -1.45
C VAL A 63 0.07 -11.74 -0.07
N GLY A 64 -0.80 -11.25 0.82
CA GLY A 64 -0.93 -11.75 2.18
C GLY A 64 0.11 -11.20 3.16
N GLN A 65 1.29 -10.73 2.70
CA GLN A 65 2.30 -10.13 3.58
C GLN A 65 2.00 -8.66 3.87
N THR A 66 2.05 -8.31 5.16
CA THR A 66 1.71 -6.95 5.61
C THR A 66 2.64 -5.92 4.99
N ALA A 67 2.06 -4.91 4.35
CA ALA A 67 2.80 -3.78 3.80
C ALA A 67 2.82 -2.60 4.79
N PHE A 68 3.90 -1.83 4.74
CA PHE A 68 4.07 -0.59 5.51
C PHE A 68 4.45 0.54 4.56
N LEU A 69 3.61 1.58 4.51
CA LEU A 69 3.92 2.82 3.81
C LEU A 69 4.31 3.86 4.86
N HIS A 70 5.57 4.22 4.91
CA HIS A 70 6.10 5.15 5.90
C HIS A 70 5.99 6.58 5.37
N CYS A 71 5.25 7.44 6.06
CA CYS A 71 5.24 8.87 5.79
C CYS A 71 5.79 9.61 7.00
N ARG A 72 6.93 10.28 6.85
CA ARG A 72 7.54 11.07 7.91
C ARG A 72 7.33 12.55 7.65
N VAL A 73 6.69 13.23 8.60
CA VAL A 73 6.35 14.65 8.53
C VAL A 73 6.90 15.35 9.75
N GLU A 74 7.90 16.19 9.52
CA GLU A 74 8.52 17.01 10.55
C GLU A 74 7.72 18.29 10.76
N GLN A 75 7.83 18.88 11.95
CA GLN A 75 7.25 20.20 12.27
C GLN A 75 5.74 20.29 12.00
N LEU A 76 5.03 19.20 12.28
CA LEU A 76 3.59 19.08 12.02
C LEU A 76 2.74 20.14 12.77
N GLY A 77 3.17 20.54 13.97
CA GLY A 77 2.45 21.52 14.78
C GLY A 77 1.02 21.05 15.11
N ASP A 78 0.05 21.90 14.83
CA ASP A 78 -1.39 21.68 14.98
C ASP A 78 -2.05 20.99 13.76
N LYS A 79 -1.25 20.70 12.72
CA LYS A 79 -1.74 20.05 11.50
C LYS A 79 -1.90 18.54 11.70
N ALA A 80 -2.59 17.91 10.76
CA ALA A 80 -2.93 16.50 10.78
C ALA A 80 -2.49 15.83 9.47
N VAL A 81 -2.05 14.57 9.59
CA VAL A 81 -1.71 13.72 8.46
C VAL A 81 -2.88 12.80 8.11
N SER A 82 -3.21 12.65 6.84
CA SER A 82 -4.24 11.73 6.36
C SER A 82 -3.74 10.83 5.25
N TRP A 83 -4.19 9.56 5.24
CA TRP A 83 -3.92 8.63 4.15
C TRP A 83 -5.13 8.49 3.24
N ILE A 84 -4.90 8.66 1.93
CA ILE A 84 -5.95 8.59 0.91
C ILE A 84 -5.54 7.60 -0.17
N ARG A 85 -6.48 6.76 -0.59
CA ARG A 85 -6.29 5.89 -1.74
C ARG A 85 -6.61 6.66 -3.02
N LYS A 86 -5.68 6.74 -3.98
CA LYS A 86 -5.83 7.67 -5.10
C LYS A 86 -6.86 7.24 -6.14
N ARG A 87 -6.99 5.94 -6.40
CA ARG A 87 -7.87 5.40 -7.46
C ARG A 87 -9.34 5.81 -7.33
N ASP A 88 -9.82 6.00 -6.11
CA ASP A 88 -11.22 6.29 -5.79
C ASP A 88 -11.37 7.41 -4.76
N LEU A 89 -10.27 8.10 -4.44
CA LEU A 89 -10.20 9.21 -3.48
C LEU A 89 -10.76 8.87 -2.10
N HIS A 90 -10.70 7.59 -1.72
CA HIS A 90 -11.23 7.15 -0.43
C HIS A 90 -10.25 7.50 0.70
N ILE A 91 -10.75 8.25 1.68
CA ILE A 91 -10.01 8.57 2.91
C ILE A 91 -9.91 7.28 3.73
N LEU A 92 -8.68 6.80 3.93
CA LEU A 92 -8.42 5.62 4.74
C LEU A 92 -8.33 6.01 6.21
N THR A 93 -7.53 7.05 6.51
CA THR A 93 -7.32 7.55 7.86
C THR A 93 -7.14 9.08 7.89
N ALA A 94 -7.46 9.69 9.02
CA ALA A 94 -7.05 11.06 9.36
C ALA A 94 -6.52 11.09 10.80
N GLY A 95 -5.25 11.43 10.95
CA GLY A 95 -4.50 11.22 12.18
C GLY A 95 -4.48 9.71 12.53
N ILE A 96 -4.82 9.41 13.78
CA ILE A 96 -4.95 8.04 14.30
C ILE A 96 -6.31 7.40 14.00
N LEU A 97 -7.26 8.15 13.46
CA LEU A 97 -8.63 7.68 13.23
C LEU A 97 -8.75 7.00 11.87
N THR A 98 -9.32 5.80 11.83
CA THR A 98 -9.61 5.05 10.59
C THR A 98 -11.02 5.33 10.11
N TYR A 99 -11.16 5.71 8.83
CA TYR A 99 -12.42 6.08 8.18
C TYR A 99 -12.99 4.98 7.27
N THR A 100 -12.13 4.07 6.80
CA THR A 100 -12.57 2.88 6.08
C THR A 100 -13.13 1.83 7.04
N SER A 101 -14.13 1.06 6.59
CA SER A 101 -14.59 -0.14 7.32
C SER A 101 -13.65 -1.34 7.14
N ASP A 102 -12.73 -1.29 6.19
CA ASP A 102 -11.73 -2.34 5.97
C ASP A 102 -10.66 -2.28 7.06
N GLN A 103 -10.76 -3.20 8.03
CA GLN A 103 -9.89 -3.29 9.21
C GLN A 103 -8.42 -3.58 8.89
N ARG A 104 -8.11 -3.93 7.63
CA ARG A 104 -6.73 -4.19 7.19
C ARG A 104 -5.91 -2.91 7.12
N PHE A 105 -6.54 -1.75 6.93
CA PHE A 105 -5.89 -0.45 6.87
C PHE A 105 -5.86 0.20 8.26
N GLN A 106 -4.67 0.44 8.79
CA GLN A 106 -4.48 1.05 10.11
C GLN A 106 -3.28 2.00 10.06
N VAL A 107 -3.29 3.04 10.88
CA VAL A 107 -2.10 3.87 11.09
C VAL A 107 -1.36 3.39 12.32
N ILE A 108 -0.06 3.16 12.16
CA ILE A 108 0.88 2.96 13.25
C ILE A 108 1.66 4.25 13.44
N ARG A 109 1.52 4.84 14.62
CA ARG A 109 2.28 6.00 15.04
C ARG A 109 2.75 5.80 16.48
N PRO A 110 4.05 5.61 16.71
CA PRO A 110 4.61 5.66 18.06
C PRO A 110 4.33 7.02 18.71
N ASP A 111 4.23 7.05 20.04
CA ASP A 111 3.92 8.27 20.77
C ASP A 111 4.88 9.41 20.42
N LYS A 112 4.30 10.58 20.12
CA LYS A 112 5.03 11.79 19.70
C LYS A 112 5.94 11.61 18.47
N SER A 113 5.79 10.55 17.68
CA SER A 113 6.60 10.35 16.48
C SER A 113 6.11 11.17 15.29
N GLU A 114 7.05 11.54 14.42
CA GLU A 114 6.84 12.14 13.10
C GLU A 114 6.48 11.09 12.05
N ASN A 115 6.56 9.80 12.38
CA ASN A 115 6.24 8.69 11.51
C ASN A 115 4.75 8.34 11.53
N TRP A 116 4.09 8.58 10.41
CA TRP A 116 2.70 8.25 10.13
C TRP A 116 2.64 7.06 9.18
N THR A 117 2.86 5.85 9.72
CA THR A 117 2.95 4.65 8.89
C THR A 117 1.56 4.08 8.61
N LEU A 118 1.17 3.96 7.34
CA LEU A 118 0.01 3.17 6.94
C LEU A 118 0.39 1.69 6.89
N GLN A 119 -0.22 0.89 7.75
CA GLN A 119 -0.16 -0.56 7.72
C GLN A 119 -1.32 -1.10 6.88
N ILE A 120 -1.01 -2.02 5.97
CA ILE A 120 -1.99 -2.73 5.13
C ILE A 120 -1.80 -4.23 5.36
N LYS A 121 -2.71 -4.84 6.15
CA LYS A 121 -2.67 -6.28 6.47
C LYS A 121 -3.22 -7.10 5.32
N PHE A 122 -2.63 -8.26 5.06
CA PHE A 122 -3.09 -9.20 4.04
C PHE A 122 -3.44 -8.55 2.69
N PRO A 123 -2.54 -7.73 2.11
CA PRO A 123 -2.80 -7.04 0.86
C PRO A 123 -3.02 -8.04 -0.28
N GLN A 124 -3.88 -7.67 -1.20
CA GLN A 124 -4.23 -8.43 -2.40
C GLN A 124 -3.72 -7.67 -3.63
N GLU A 125 -3.61 -8.34 -4.78
CA GLU A 125 -3.17 -7.68 -6.04
C GLU A 125 -4.01 -6.43 -6.36
N ARG A 126 -5.31 -6.49 -6.08
CA ARG A 126 -6.24 -5.35 -6.22
C ARG A 126 -5.94 -4.16 -5.29
N ASP A 127 -5.12 -4.31 -4.26
CA ASP A 127 -4.74 -3.22 -3.37
C ASP A 127 -3.54 -2.45 -3.92
N ALA A 128 -2.87 -2.96 -4.97
CA ALA A 128 -1.80 -2.24 -5.64
C ALA A 128 -2.31 -0.90 -6.23
N GLY A 129 -1.43 0.10 -6.24
CA GLY A 129 -1.73 1.43 -6.73
C GLY A 129 -1.13 2.55 -5.88
N ILE A 130 -1.60 3.76 -6.11
CA ILE A 130 -1.09 4.97 -5.47
C ILE A 130 -1.90 5.30 -4.20
N TYR A 131 -1.16 5.55 -3.13
CA TYR A 131 -1.63 6.05 -1.85
C TYR A 131 -0.99 7.41 -1.57
N GLU A 132 -1.76 8.38 -1.09
CA GLU A 132 -1.27 9.71 -0.77
C GLU A 132 -1.26 9.92 0.75
N CYS A 133 -0.11 10.35 1.27
CA CYS A 133 0.00 10.95 2.58
C CYS A 133 -0.19 12.46 2.42
N GLN A 134 -1.25 13.02 3.01
CA GLN A 134 -1.57 14.44 2.91
C GLN A 134 -1.44 15.13 4.26
N VAL A 135 -1.04 16.40 4.25
CA VAL A 135 -1.07 17.30 5.42
C VAL A 135 -2.09 18.39 5.14
N ASN A 136 -2.95 18.69 6.11
CA ASN A 136 -4.00 19.72 6.02
C ASN A 136 -3.45 21.17 6.14
N THR A 137 -2.31 21.44 5.52
CA THR A 137 -1.80 22.79 5.31
C THR A 137 -2.59 23.52 4.21
N GLU A 138 -2.44 24.84 4.16
CA GLU A 138 -2.96 25.68 3.08
C GLU A 138 -1.77 26.37 2.38
N PRO A 139 -1.48 26.07 1.10
CA PRO A 139 -2.13 25.06 0.26
C PRO A 139 -1.82 23.62 0.71
N LYS A 140 -2.71 22.68 0.38
CA LYS A 140 -2.56 21.27 0.77
C LYS A 140 -1.21 20.70 0.32
N MET A 141 -0.55 19.99 1.22
CA MET A 141 0.66 19.23 0.92
C MET A 141 0.33 17.75 0.77
N SER A 142 0.98 17.08 -0.19
CA SER A 142 0.77 15.64 -0.43
C SER A 142 2.04 14.96 -0.91
N LEU A 143 2.26 13.72 -0.44
CA LEU A 143 3.31 12.83 -0.91
C LEU A 143 2.70 11.51 -1.37
N ALA A 144 3.02 11.10 -2.60
CA ALA A 144 2.51 9.90 -3.22
C ALA A 144 3.43 8.68 -2.99
N PHE A 145 2.81 7.53 -2.73
CA PHE A 145 3.42 6.24 -2.51
C PHE A 145 2.81 5.22 -3.46
N GLN A 146 3.66 4.53 -4.22
CA GLN A 146 3.28 3.41 -5.09
C GLN A 146 3.41 2.11 -4.30
N LEU A 147 2.31 1.36 -4.18
CA LEU A 147 2.29 0.00 -3.65
C LEU A 147 2.18 -1.00 -4.81
N ASN A 148 3.12 -1.93 -4.90
CA ASN A 148 3.03 -3.10 -5.76
C ASN A 148 2.78 -4.32 -4.89
N VAL A 149 1.85 -5.16 -5.31
CA VAL A 149 1.53 -6.42 -4.64
C VAL A 149 1.76 -7.55 -5.64
N VAL A 150 2.76 -8.38 -5.39
CA VAL A 150 3.13 -9.50 -6.27
C VAL A 150 2.61 -10.82 -5.68
N GLY A 151 2.09 -11.71 -6.52
CA GLY A 151 1.67 -13.04 -6.10
C GLY A 151 2.83 -13.87 -5.56
N GLU A 152 2.55 -14.77 -4.61
CA GLU A 152 3.47 -15.85 -4.26
C GLU A 152 3.60 -16.76 -5.49
N HIS A 153 4.68 -16.61 -6.25
CA HIS A 153 5.20 -17.72 -7.03
C HIS A 153 6.18 -18.44 -6.11
N PRO A 154 5.76 -19.45 -5.31
CA PRO A 154 6.72 -20.45 -4.90
C PRO A 154 7.27 -20.99 -6.22
N ALA A 155 8.59 -20.93 -6.39
CA ALA A 155 9.25 -21.56 -7.52
C ALA A 155 8.56 -22.91 -7.76
N ALA A 156 8.08 -23.13 -8.99
CA ALA A 156 7.49 -24.40 -9.37
C ALA A 156 8.38 -25.50 -8.79
N MET A 157 7.85 -26.28 -7.85
CA MET A 157 8.50 -27.50 -7.41
C MET A 157 8.44 -28.42 -8.62
N GLN A 158 9.38 -28.25 -9.55
CA GLN A 158 9.63 -29.27 -10.55
C GLN A 158 10.21 -30.43 -9.76
N HIS A 159 9.37 -31.44 -9.49
CA HIS A 159 9.88 -32.79 -9.28
C HIS A 159 10.73 -33.09 -10.51
N GLY A 160 12.05 -32.97 -10.37
CA GLY A 160 13.00 -33.32 -11.40
C GLY A 160 12.91 -34.82 -11.66
N ASN A 161 12.03 -35.22 -12.55
CA ASN A 161 12.24 -36.46 -13.29
C ASN A 161 13.17 -36.12 -14.45
N ALA A 162 14.47 -36.27 -14.22
CA ALA A 162 15.47 -36.22 -15.27
C ALA A 162 15.35 -37.50 -16.12
N ASN A 163 14.34 -37.56 -17.00
CA ASN A 163 14.20 -38.56 -18.07
C ASN A 163 13.39 -37.98 -19.25
N THR A 164 13.57 -36.70 -19.55
CA THR A 164 13.15 -36.15 -20.85
C THR A 164 14.39 -35.82 -21.65
N ALA A 165 14.73 -36.76 -22.54
CA ALA A 165 15.74 -36.57 -23.57
C ALA A 165 15.44 -35.27 -24.32
N SER A 166 16.31 -34.27 -24.11
CA SER A 166 16.33 -33.01 -24.83
C SER A 166 16.84 -33.25 -26.27
N PRO A 167 16.34 -32.50 -27.27
CA PRO A 167 16.30 -32.94 -28.65
C PRO A 167 17.64 -32.72 -29.36
N CYS A 168 18.28 -33.80 -29.80
CA CYS A 168 19.29 -33.79 -30.88
C CYS A 168 18.68 -33.44 -32.26
N ALA A 169 17.65 -32.60 -32.31
CA ALA A 169 16.88 -32.35 -33.53
C ALA A 169 17.33 -31.13 -34.34
N LEU A 170 18.44 -30.46 -34.01
CA LEU A 170 18.89 -29.29 -34.77
C LEU A 170 20.41 -29.22 -34.91
N SER A 171 20.99 -30.02 -35.81
CA SER A 171 22.13 -29.56 -36.63
C SER A 171 22.23 -30.36 -37.93
N VAL A 172 22.23 -29.64 -39.05
CA VAL A 172 22.29 -30.18 -40.42
C VAL A 172 23.76 -30.53 -40.71
N ASN A 173 24.21 -31.70 -40.27
CA ASN A 173 25.53 -32.22 -40.65
C ASN A 173 25.50 -33.75 -40.67
N LEU A 174 25.74 -34.35 -41.84
CA LEU A 174 25.64 -35.80 -42.08
C LEU A 174 26.52 -36.62 -41.13
N LEU A 175 27.66 -36.06 -40.71
CA LEU A 175 28.62 -36.69 -39.78
C LEU A 175 28.13 -36.67 -38.32
N ILE A 176 27.44 -35.60 -37.88
CA ILE A 176 26.88 -35.49 -36.52
C ILE A 176 25.66 -36.40 -36.38
N SER A 177 24.85 -36.50 -37.44
CA SER A 177 23.74 -37.46 -37.50
C SER A 177 24.22 -38.90 -37.37
N LEU A 178 25.32 -39.27 -38.04
CA LEU A 178 25.88 -40.63 -37.96
C LEU A 178 26.37 -40.95 -36.54
N TYR A 179 27.06 -40.01 -35.89
CA TYR A 179 27.55 -40.17 -34.53
C TYR A 179 26.40 -40.34 -33.52
N CYS A 180 25.34 -39.55 -33.68
CA CYS A 180 24.15 -39.64 -32.81
C CYS A 180 23.45 -40.99 -32.97
N THR A 181 23.27 -41.48 -34.21
CA THR A 181 22.67 -42.79 -34.46
C THR A 181 23.49 -43.95 -33.88
N ILE A 182 24.82 -43.91 -33.99
CA ILE A 182 25.71 -44.92 -33.44
C ILE A 182 25.67 -44.91 -31.90
N ALA A 183 25.66 -43.73 -31.27
CA ALA A 183 25.55 -43.59 -29.82
C ALA A 183 24.21 -44.13 -29.26
N THR A 184 23.09 -43.89 -29.96
CA THR A 184 21.79 -44.49 -29.62
C THR A 184 21.76 -46.01 -29.80
N LEU A 185 22.38 -46.54 -30.86
CA LEU A 185 22.46 -47.98 -31.06
C LEU A 185 23.28 -48.64 -29.94
N TYR A 186 24.43 -48.05 -29.57
CA TYR A 186 25.30 -48.56 -28.50
C TYR A 186 24.62 -48.53 -27.12
N THR A 187 23.84 -47.48 -26.81
CA THR A 187 23.07 -47.42 -25.55
C THR A 187 21.93 -48.44 -25.55
N SER A 188 21.23 -48.62 -26.67
CA SER A 188 20.17 -49.63 -26.78
C SER A 188 20.67 -51.08 -26.67
N THR A 189 21.90 -51.39 -27.10
CA THR A 189 22.51 -52.72 -26.89
C THR A 189 22.99 -52.96 -25.46
N ILE A 190 23.36 -51.92 -24.72
CA ILE A 190 23.79 -52.05 -23.32
C ILE A 190 22.59 -52.29 -22.40
N ASP A 191 21.45 -51.63 -22.65
CA ASP A 191 20.20 -51.87 -21.90
C ASP A 191 19.53 -53.21 -22.26
N GLY A 192 19.92 -53.85 -23.38
CA GLY A 192 19.42 -55.16 -23.79
C GLY A 192 20.21 -56.37 -23.25
N PHE A 193 21.27 -56.15 -22.46
CA PHE A 193 22.13 -57.22 -21.93
C PHE A 193 22.17 -57.29 -20.39
N ARG A 194 21.16 -56.72 -19.73
CA ARG A 194 20.96 -56.85 -18.28
C ARG A 194 19.63 -57.51 -17.94
#